data_AF-A0A3C1C361-F1
#
_entry.id   AF-A0A3C1C361-F1
#
_cell.length_a   1.000
_cell.length_b   1.000
_cell.length_c   1.000
_cell.angle_alpha   90.00
_cell.angle_beta   90.00
_cell.angle_gamma   90.00
#
_symmetry.space_group_name_H-M   'P 1'
#
loop_
_entity.id
_entity.type
_entity.pdbx_description
1 polymer ?
#
loop_
_entity_poly.entity_id
_entity_poly.type
_entity_poly.pdbx_seq_one_letter_code
_entity_poly.pdbx_strand_id
1 'polypeptide(L)'
;MNMKRRTGSLLVALAMMGTAALAGNFAKNKVGSAGGWTGTIAGTVLDGKIYTIEAGGSLYATDPADGAWTKVGAADFANTAFLFAAGDSLATIEKDGSLYLINPADGSWKRSGPAGGWANTVAGAVLNGKLYTVESGGSLYASDPAAGTWQKVGNPDFSAVAHLFAAGNRLVSIEKSGNFYLINPADGSWERTGDFAAWADTVAGTVLGQVLYTVEKDGSLVATDVASGTREPVGAGFDDVQFLFLANNLLCGIDADGNFFHAAAGAESAEAAVPVAATSAPSTAEDEAKNDPARAGALTFQFMGQWVGDTAPLEQDPEFLKQKAAAPEMVQKVIDLMQGMKMSVTLDGVTMEVMGEKAGPFGYSVVAGYDDTLVIENNDGPKQGIRSRIVFSDPKHLQVIEVTPEGKAMFFKKP
;
A
#
# COMPACT_ATOMS: atom_id res chain seq x y z
N MET A 1 22.26 54.73 34.39
CA MET A 1 22.28 53.29 34.73
C MET A 1 20.91 52.72 34.34
N ASN A 2 20.82 52.15 33.14
CA ASN A 2 19.58 51.68 32.51
C ASN A 2 19.45 50.17 32.69
N MET A 3 18.32 49.68 33.22
CA MET A 3 17.95 48.27 33.15
C MET A 3 16.51 48.15 32.61
N LYS A 4 16.38 47.99 31.29
CA LYS A 4 15.18 47.49 30.64
C LYS A 4 15.20 45.96 30.73
N ARG A 5 14.23 45.36 31.44
CA ARG A 5 13.98 43.92 31.42
C ARG A 5 13.38 43.56 30.04
N ARG A 6 14.08 42.71 29.29
CA ARG A 6 13.55 42.05 28.08
C ARG A 6 12.86 40.75 28.49
N THR A 7 11.57 40.66 28.18
CA THR A 7 10.80 39.42 28.15
C THR A 7 11.27 38.61 26.95
N GLY A 8 11.93 37.48 27.18
CA GLY A 8 12.26 36.50 26.15
C GLY A 8 11.12 35.48 26.05
N SER A 9 10.36 35.52 24.96
CA SER A 9 9.45 34.45 24.59
C SER A 9 10.27 33.26 24.09
N LEU A 10 10.22 32.16 24.82
CA LEU A 10 10.79 30.88 24.41
C LEU A 10 9.82 30.23 23.41
N LEU A 11 10.08 30.40 22.12
CA LEU A 11 9.37 29.68 21.06
C LEU A 11 9.97 28.27 21.00
N VAL A 12 9.27 27.29 21.56
CA VAL A 12 9.59 25.87 21.39
C VAL A 12 9.21 25.51 19.96
N ALA A 13 10.21 25.44 19.08
CA ALA A 13 10.05 24.85 17.76
C ALA A 13 9.89 23.34 17.94
N LEU A 14 8.65 22.86 17.82
CA LEU A 14 8.33 21.45 17.74
C LEU A 14 8.86 20.94 16.40
N ALA A 15 10.00 20.27 16.42
CA ALA A 15 10.51 19.56 15.26
C ALA A 15 9.53 18.41 14.95
N MET A 16 8.70 18.57 13.91
CA MET A 16 8.04 17.44 13.29
C MET A 16 9.13 16.60 12.62
N MET A 17 9.51 15.50 13.27
CA MET A 17 10.29 14.45 12.63
C MET A 17 9.40 13.85 11.55
N GLY A 18 9.58 14.27 10.30
CA GLY A 18 9.15 13.49 9.16
C GLY A 18 9.89 12.16 9.22
N THR A 19 9.15 11.06 9.29
CA THR A 19 9.67 9.70 9.18
C THR A 19 10.28 9.53 7.80
N ALA A 20 11.59 9.76 7.72
CA ALA A 20 12.40 9.41 6.58
C ALA A 20 12.61 7.89 6.53
N ALA A 21 12.33 7.31 5.36
CA ALA A 21 12.81 6.04 4.81
C ALA A 21 12.94 4.85 5.77
N LEU A 22 12.01 3.90 5.70
CA LEU A 22 12.25 2.53 6.14
C LEU A 22 12.94 1.76 5.00
N ALA A 23 14.09 2.26 4.53
CA ALA A 23 14.96 1.52 3.62
C ALA A 23 15.74 0.45 4.42
N GLY A 24 15.02 -0.49 5.03
CA GLY A 24 15.61 -1.71 5.59
C GLY A 24 15.61 -2.77 4.50
N ASN A 25 16.74 -3.46 4.29
CA ASN A 25 16.74 -4.70 3.50
C ASN A 25 16.54 -5.88 4.45
N PHE A 26 15.29 -6.22 4.72
CA PHE A 26 14.90 -7.28 5.63
C PHE A 26 15.21 -8.66 5.04
N ALA A 27 15.78 -9.52 5.87
CA ALA A 27 16.01 -10.92 5.57
C ALA A 27 15.35 -11.81 6.62
N LYS A 28 14.92 -13.02 6.21
CA LYS A 28 14.39 -14.05 7.11
C LYS A 28 15.52 -14.70 7.91
N ASN A 29 15.44 -14.64 9.23
CA ASN A 29 16.27 -15.39 10.16
C ASN A 29 15.40 -16.43 10.85
N LYS A 30 15.60 -17.72 10.56
CA LYS A 30 14.82 -18.80 11.17
C LYS A 30 15.09 -18.90 12.67
N VAL A 31 14.04 -19.10 13.45
CA VAL A 31 14.06 -19.12 14.91
C VAL A 31 13.20 -20.26 15.43
N GLY A 32 13.62 -20.88 16.53
CA GLY A 32 12.92 -22.01 17.11
C GLY A 32 13.09 -23.31 16.33
N SER A 33 12.13 -24.23 16.49
CA SER A 33 12.19 -25.56 15.89
C SER A 33 11.73 -25.52 14.43
N ALA A 34 12.51 -26.09 13.51
CA ALA A 34 12.12 -26.24 12.12
C ALA A 34 10.81 -27.04 12.01
N GLY A 35 9.87 -26.55 11.19
CA GLY A 35 8.54 -27.14 11.01
C GLY A 35 7.65 -27.15 12.26
N GLY A 36 7.98 -26.37 13.30
CA GLY A 36 7.21 -26.34 14.55
C GLY A 36 5.77 -25.82 14.40
N TRP A 37 5.44 -25.16 13.30
CA TRP A 37 4.17 -24.47 13.04
C TRP A 37 3.45 -24.95 11.77
N THR A 38 3.76 -26.17 11.28
CA THR A 38 3.17 -26.70 10.03
C THR A 38 1.64 -26.80 10.04
N GLY A 39 1.02 -26.78 11.23
CA GLY A 39 -0.42 -26.91 11.37
C GLY A 39 -1.11 -25.57 11.60
N THR A 40 -0.42 -24.42 11.61
CA THR A 40 -1.04 -23.14 11.98
C THR A 40 -2.15 -22.78 11.00
N ILE A 41 -3.36 -22.56 11.51
CA ILE A 41 -4.54 -22.15 10.73
C ILE A 41 -4.98 -20.72 11.02
N ALA A 42 -4.61 -20.18 12.18
CA ALA A 42 -4.90 -18.81 12.57
C ALA A 42 -3.87 -18.31 13.58
N GLY A 43 -3.58 -17.01 13.57
CA GLY A 43 -2.62 -16.41 14.46
C GLY A 43 -2.95 -14.96 14.79
N THR A 44 -2.56 -14.50 15.98
CA THR A 44 -2.65 -13.10 16.38
C THR A 44 -1.57 -12.74 17.41
N VAL A 45 -1.43 -11.45 17.75
CA VAL A 45 -0.50 -10.98 18.77
C VAL A 45 -1.29 -10.37 19.93
N LEU A 46 -1.03 -10.83 21.14
CA LEU A 46 -1.59 -10.26 22.37
C LEU A 46 -0.49 -10.18 23.42
N ASP A 47 -0.35 -9.01 24.07
CA ASP A 47 0.64 -8.74 25.12
C ASP A 47 2.07 -9.17 24.76
N GLY A 48 2.47 -8.91 23.52
CA GLY A 48 3.81 -9.20 23.03
C GLY A 48 4.09 -10.69 22.78
N LYS A 49 3.09 -11.57 22.88
CA LYS A 49 3.18 -12.98 22.52
C LYS A 49 2.39 -13.25 21.24
N ILE A 50 2.86 -14.22 20.47
CA ILE A 50 2.14 -14.71 19.30
C ILE A 50 1.27 -15.88 19.74
N TYR A 51 -0.03 -15.80 19.50
CA TYR A 51 -0.96 -16.89 19.73
C TYR A 51 -1.32 -17.53 18.41
N THR A 52 -1.15 -18.84 18.31
CA THR A 52 -1.43 -19.64 17.12
C THR A 52 -2.38 -20.78 17.43
N ILE A 53 -3.34 -21.02 16.54
CA ILE A 53 -4.20 -22.20 16.58
C ILE A 53 -3.76 -23.13 15.47
N GLU A 54 -3.49 -24.38 15.85
CA GLU A 54 -3.12 -25.45 14.92
C GLU A 54 -4.37 -26.20 14.42
N ALA A 55 -4.27 -26.87 13.27
CA ALA A 55 -5.37 -27.61 12.63
C ALA A 55 -6.00 -28.68 13.53
N GLY A 56 -5.24 -29.23 14.47
CA GLY A 56 -5.73 -30.14 15.51
C GLY A 56 -6.47 -29.47 16.67
N GLY A 57 -6.68 -28.15 16.62
CA GLY A 57 -7.39 -27.35 17.61
C GLY A 57 -6.59 -26.95 18.84
N SER A 58 -5.28 -27.19 18.86
CA SER A 58 -4.42 -26.76 19.97
C SER A 58 -4.07 -25.27 19.83
N LEU A 59 -4.23 -24.51 20.90
CA LEU A 59 -3.77 -23.13 21.03
C LEU A 59 -2.37 -23.11 21.64
N TYR A 60 -1.47 -22.33 21.07
CA TYR A 60 -0.11 -22.12 21.58
C TYR A 60 0.16 -20.65 21.81
N ALA A 61 0.91 -20.34 22.86
CA ALA A 61 1.54 -19.05 23.07
C ALA A 61 3.03 -19.20 22.76
N THR A 62 3.51 -18.40 21.80
CA THR A 62 4.90 -18.39 21.34
C THR A 62 5.58 -17.10 21.78
N ASP A 63 6.77 -17.22 22.38
CA ASP A 63 7.65 -16.09 22.60
C ASP A 63 8.29 -15.69 21.27
N PRO A 64 8.03 -14.46 20.77
CA PRO A 64 8.56 -14.05 19.49
C PRO A 64 10.08 -13.97 19.48
N ALA A 65 10.77 -13.83 20.63
CA ALA A 65 12.21 -13.61 20.65
C ALA A 65 13.03 -14.87 20.30
N ASP A 66 12.58 -16.06 20.70
CA ASP A 66 13.32 -17.31 20.53
C ASP A 66 12.48 -18.44 19.92
N GLY A 67 11.18 -18.20 19.67
CA GLY A 67 10.26 -19.19 19.12
C GLY A 67 9.90 -20.29 20.11
N ALA A 68 10.22 -20.14 21.40
CA ALA A 68 9.75 -21.07 22.42
C ALA A 68 8.23 -20.95 22.58
N TRP A 69 7.54 -22.09 22.66
CA TRP A 69 6.09 -22.12 22.74
C TRP A 69 5.58 -23.03 23.84
N THR A 70 4.39 -22.70 24.33
CA THR A 70 3.67 -23.49 25.32
C THR A 70 2.21 -23.66 24.90
N LYS A 71 1.68 -24.87 25.05
CA LYS A 71 0.25 -25.13 24.81
C LYS A 71 -0.59 -24.42 25.88
N VAL A 72 -1.69 -23.82 25.44
CA VAL A 72 -2.66 -23.10 26.28
C VAL A 72 -3.97 -23.89 26.27
N GLY A 73 -4.34 -24.45 27.41
CA GLY A 73 -5.61 -25.17 27.57
C GLY A 73 -5.75 -26.47 26.77
N ALA A 74 -7.00 -26.86 26.52
CA ALA A 74 -7.38 -28.04 25.75
C ALA A 74 -7.35 -27.79 24.23
N ALA A 75 -7.45 -28.86 23.44
CA ALA A 75 -7.46 -28.77 21.97
C ALA A 75 -8.89 -28.61 21.43
N ASP A 76 -9.51 -27.45 21.66
CA ASP A 76 -10.92 -27.22 21.38
C ASP A 76 -11.17 -26.37 20.11
N PHE A 77 -10.12 -25.87 19.46
CA PHE A 77 -10.21 -24.77 18.48
C PHE A 77 -10.06 -25.20 17.01
N ALA A 78 -10.34 -26.47 16.68
CA ALA A 78 -10.13 -27.00 15.32
C ALA A 78 -11.08 -26.38 14.26
N ASN A 79 -12.15 -25.74 14.72
CA ASN A 79 -13.14 -25.08 13.87
C ASN A 79 -12.86 -23.59 13.66
N THR A 80 -11.76 -23.04 14.18
CA THR A 80 -11.47 -21.61 14.05
C THR A 80 -11.29 -21.22 12.58
N ALA A 81 -11.94 -20.13 12.18
CA ALA A 81 -11.76 -19.48 10.89
C ALA A 81 -10.93 -18.20 11.03
N PHE A 82 -11.11 -17.45 12.12
CA PHE A 82 -10.35 -16.23 12.42
C PHE A 82 -9.95 -16.19 13.88
N LEU A 83 -8.78 -15.61 14.18
CA LEU A 83 -8.28 -15.37 15.53
C LEU A 83 -7.85 -13.89 15.66
N PHE A 84 -8.30 -13.23 16.72
CA PHE A 84 -8.01 -11.82 16.99
C PHE A 84 -7.61 -11.61 18.45
N ALA A 85 -6.80 -10.58 18.70
CA ALA A 85 -6.59 -10.03 20.04
C ALA A 85 -7.63 -8.94 20.32
N ALA A 86 -8.49 -9.15 21.32
CA ALA A 86 -9.62 -8.28 21.65
C ALA A 86 -9.63 -7.91 23.14
N GLY A 87 -9.01 -6.77 23.46
CA GLY A 87 -8.75 -6.39 24.86
C GLY A 87 -7.78 -7.38 25.49
N ASP A 88 -8.09 -7.85 26.70
CA ASP A 88 -7.26 -8.81 27.45
C ASP A 88 -7.59 -10.27 27.11
N SER A 89 -8.28 -10.51 25.99
CA SER A 89 -8.73 -11.84 25.57
C SER A 89 -8.41 -12.09 24.11
N LEU A 90 -8.31 -13.37 23.75
CA LEU A 90 -8.35 -13.78 22.36
C LEU A 90 -9.82 -13.95 21.95
N ALA A 91 -10.12 -13.64 20.70
CA ALA A 91 -11.44 -13.84 20.12
C ALA A 91 -11.34 -14.73 18.89
N THR A 92 -12.11 -15.82 18.84
CA THR A 92 -12.22 -16.65 17.63
C THR A 92 -13.58 -16.49 17.00
N ILE A 93 -13.61 -16.42 15.67
CA ILE A 93 -14.81 -16.71 14.89
C ILE A 93 -14.61 -18.11 14.34
N GLU A 94 -15.50 -19.02 14.73
CA GLU A 94 -15.50 -20.40 14.23
C GLU A 94 -16.15 -20.48 12.84
N LYS A 95 -15.90 -21.55 12.10
CA LYS A 95 -16.42 -21.79 10.74
C LYS A 95 -17.94 -21.72 10.62
N ASP A 96 -18.68 -21.96 11.72
CA ASP A 96 -20.14 -21.83 11.77
C ASP A 96 -20.61 -20.38 12.02
N GLY A 97 -19.68 -19.45 12.26
CA GLY A 97 -19.93 -18.05 12.59
C GLY A 97 -20.11 -17.76 14.08
N SER A 98 -19.87 -18.72 14.97
CA SER A 98 -19.95 -18.48 16.41
C SER A 98 -18.70 -17.74 16.90
N LEU A 99 -18.89 -16.67 17.67
CA LEU A 99 -17.81 -15.91 18.32
C LEU A 99 -17.53 -16.46 19.71
N TYR A 100 -16.27 -16.69 20.04
CA TYR A 100 -15.81 -17.09 21.37
C TYR A 100 -14.75 -16.15 21.89
N LEU A 101 -14.78 -15.91 23.21
CA LEU A 101 -13.66 -15.32 23.93
C LEU A 101 -12.88 -16.41 24.65
N ILE A 102 -11.56 -16.36 24.51
CA ILE A 102 -10.62 -17.31 25.12
C ILE A 102 -9.72 -16.52 26.07
N ASN A 103 -9.59 -17.02 27.30
CA ASN A 103 -8.62 -16.52 28.26
C ASN A 103 -7.22 -16.98 27.84
N PRO A 104 -6.29 -16.07 27.50
CA PRO A 104 -4.96 -16.44 27.04
C PRO A 104 -4.10 -17.14 28.11
N ALA A 105 -4.47 -17.02 29.40
CA ALA A 105 -3.70 -17.60 30.50
C ALA A 105 -3.90 -19.12 30.63
N ASP A 106 -5.09 -19.63 30.35
CA ASP A 106 -5.45 -21.04 30.60
C ASP A 106 -6.24 -21.71 29.46
N GLY A 107 -6.63 -20.95 28.43
CA GLY A 107 -7.40 -21.45 27.28
C GLY A 107 -8.87 -21.71 27.59
N SER A 108 -9.36 -21.34 28.77
CA SER A 108 -10.79 -21.39 29.07
C SER A 108 -11.55 -20.44 28.15
N TRP A 109 -12.73 -20.86 27.68
CA TRP A 109 -13.48 -20.13 26.67
C TRP A 109 -14.96 -20.02 26.99
N LYS A 110 -15.60 -19.00 26.41
CA LYS A 110 -17.05 -18.81 26.45
C LYS A 110 -17.55 -18.25 25.12
N ARG A 111 -18.72 -18.70 24.68
CA ARG A 111 -19.39 -18.08 23.52
C ARG A 111 -19.79 -16.65 23.87
N SER A 112 -19.59 -15.74 22.94
CA SER A 112 -19.99 -14.35 23.05
C SER A 112 -21.00 -14.01 21.96
N GLY A 113 -22.26 -13.80 22.37
CA GLY A 113 -23.35 -13.57 21.44
C GLY A 113 -24.04 -14.85 20.92
N PRO A 114 -24.91 -14.71 19.92
CA PRO A 114 -25.66 -15.84 19.34
C PRO A 114 -24.77 -16.74 18.49
N ALA A 115 -25.14 -18.02 18.41
CA ALA A 115 -24.50 -18.96 17.50
C ALA A 115 -24.70 -18.52 16.05
N GLY A 116 -23.64 -18.62 15.24
CA GLY A 116 -23.65 -18.22 13.83
C GLY A 116 -23.80 -16.72 13.55
N GLY A 117 -23.65 -15.86 14.56
CA GLY A 117 -23.81 -14.40 14.41
C GLY A 117 -22.85 -13.75 13.41
N TRP A 118 -21.71 -14.40 13.12
CA TRP A 118 -20.63 -13.91 12.25
C TRP A 118 -20.37 -14.83 11.04
N ALA A 119 -21.35 -15.66 10.65
CA ALA A 119 -21.18 -16.73 9.65
C ALA A 119 -20.72 -16.23 8.26
N ASN A 120 -20.95 -14.96 7.94
CA ASN A 120 -20.60 -14.38 6.65
C ASN A 120 -19.26 -13.62 6.67
N THR A 121 -18.50 -13.65 7.77
CA THR A 121 -17.24 -12.91 7.90
C THR A 121 -16.21 -13.39 6.87
N VAL A 122 -15.63 -12.43 6.14
CA VAL A 122 -14.55 -12.68 5.15
C VAL A 122 -13.22 -12.03 5.53
N ALA A 123 -13.27 -10.96 6.32
CA ALA A 123 -12.09 -10.28 6.84
C ALA A 123 -12.44 -9.59 8.16
N GLY A 124 -11.43 -9.35 9.01
CA GLY A 124 -11.63 -8.64 10.26
C GLY A 124 -10.36 -8.02 10.81
N ALA A 125 -10.54 -7.01 11.66
CA ALA A 125 -9.46 -6.33 12.37
C ALA A 125 -9.98 -5.81 13.71
N VAL A 126 -9.09 -5.69 14.71
CA VAL A 126 -9.44 -5.08 15.99
C VAL A 126 -8.86 -3.68 16.07
N LEU A 127 -9.73 -2.71 16.35
CA LEU A 127 -9.35 -1.31 16.52
C LEU A 127 -10.05 -0.73 17.74
N ASN A 128 -9.28 -0.16 18.67
CA ASN A 128 -9.79 0.46 19.90
C ASN A 128 -10.75 -0.45 20.70
N GLY A 129 -10.40 -1.73 20.84
CA GLY A 129 -11.19 -2.72 21.58
C GLY A 129 -12.47 -3.20 20.89
N LYS A 130 -12.75 -2.74 19.66
CA LYS A 130 -13.86 -3.23 18.85
C LYS A 130 -13.34 -4.17 17.77
N LEU A 131 -14.07 -5.25 17.53
CA LEU A 131 -13.84 -6.15 16.41
C LEU A 131 -14.63 -5.65 15.20
N TYR A 132 -13.93 -5.24 14.16
CA TYR A 132 -14.53 -4.88 12.89
C TYR A 132 -14.49 -6.08 11.96
N THR A 133 -15.62 -6.42 11.36
CA THR A 133 -15.75 -7.53 10.41
C THR A 133 -16.42 -7.07 9.13
N VAL A 134 -15.85 -7.47 8.00
CA VAL A 134 -16.50 -7.38 6.71
C VAL A 134 -17.17 -8.71 6.41
N GLU A 135 -18.43 -8.65 6.00
CA GLU A 135 -19.17 -9.82 5.55
C GLU A 135 -19.16 -9.95 4.02
N SER A 136 -19.39 -11.17 3.53
CA SER A 136 -19.42 -11.50 2.09
C SER A 136 -20.37 -10.64 1.25
N GLY A 137 -21.45 -10.13 1.85
CA GLY A 137 -22.38 -9.17 1.22
C GLY A 137 -21.90 -7.72 1.22
N GLY A 138 -20.69 -7.45 1.68
CA GLY A 138 -20.06 -6.13 1.72
C GLY A 138 -20.45 -5.25 2.91
N SER A 139 -21.21 -5.75 3.88
CA SER A 139 -21.49 -4.99 5.11
C SER A 139 -20.28 -4.99 6.04
N LEU A 140 -19.94 -3.81 6.57
CA LEU A 140 -18.99 -3.65 7.67
C LEU A 140 -19.77 -3.60 9.00
N TYR A 141 -19.29 -4.33 9.99
CA TYR A 141 -19.86 -4.33 11.34
C TYR A 141 -18.79 -3.96 12.37
N ALA A 142 -19.19 -3.20 13.38
CA ALA A 142 -18.41 -2.99 14.60
C ALA A 142 -19.03 -3.80 15.74
N SER A 143 -18.28 -4.75 16.26
CA SER A 143 -18.71 -5.65 17.33
C SER A 143 -18.04 -5.27 18.65
N ASP A 144 -18.76 -5.43 19.75
CA ASP A 144 -18.21 -5.57 21.10
C ASP A 144 -17.99 -7.08 21.36
N PRO A 145 -16.73 -7.56 21.36
CA PRO A 145 -16.45 -8.98 21.53
C PRO A 145 -16.82 -9.51 22.91
N ALA A 146 -16.85 -8.67 23.95
CA ALA A 146 -17.20 -9.08 25.31
C ALA A 146 -18.71 -9.21 25.51
N ALA A 147 -19.47 -8.32 24.88
CA ALA A 147 -20.94 -8.36 24.92
C ALA A 147 -21.53 -9.29 23.84
N GLY A 148 -20.80 -9.59 22.78
CA GLY A 148 -21.29 -10.37 21.64
C GLY A 148 -22.39 -9.63 20.87
N THR A 149 -22.29 -8.30 20.84
CA THR A 149 -23.24 -7.41 20.14
C THR A 149 -22.53 -6.68 19.01
N TRP A 150 -23.28 -6.28 17.99
CA TRP A 150 -22.72 -5.59 16.83
C TRP A 150 -23.69 -4.54 16.28
N GLN A 151 -23.12 -3.62 15.52
CA GLN A 151 -23.86 -2.64 14.76
C GLN A 151 -23.24 -2.51 13.37
N LYS A 152 -24.09 -2.29 12.36
CA LYS A 152 -23.64 -2.02 11.00
C LYS A 152 -22.98 -0.63 10.96
N VAL A 153 -21.89 -0.52 10.22
CA VAL A 153 -21.13 0.70 10.00
C VAL A 153 -21.23 1.07 8.52
N GLY A 154 -21.89 2.18 8.22
CA GLY A 154 -22.02 2.70 6.86
C GLY A 154 -22.82 1.82 5.89
N ASN A 155 -22.54 1.99 4.60
CA ASN A 155 -23.15 1.28 3.49
C ASN A 155 -22.43 -0.05 3.19
N PRO A 156 -23.11 -1.01 2.54
CA PRO A 156 -22.52 -2.31 2.21
C PRO A 156 -21.57 -2.25 0.99
N ASP A 157 -20.50 -1.47 1.09
CA ASP A 157 -19.59 -1.19 -0.03
C ASP A 157 -18.39 -2.16 -0.09
N PHE A 158 -18.23 -3.05 0.90
CA PHE A 158 -16.97 -3.76 1.16
C PHE A 158 -16.91 -5.19 0.59
N SER A 159 -17.75 -5.52 -0.40
CA SER A 159 -17.86 -6.91 -0.91
C SER A 159 -16.59 -7.44 -1.60
N ALA A 160 -15.72 -6.51 -2.03
CA ALA A 160 -14.46 -6.80 -2.68
C ALA A 160 -13.28 -6.93 -1.71
N VAL A 161 -13.46 -6.67 -0.41
CA VAL A 161 -12.36 -6.75 0.58
C VAL A 161 -11.80 -8.17 0.64
N ALA A 162 -10.48 -8.27 0.58
CA ALA A 162 -9.70 -9.49 0.79
C ALA A 162 -9.02 -9.47 2.16
N HIS A 163 -8.43 -8.32 2.54
CA HIS A 163 -7.74 -8.13 3.81
C HIS A 163 -8.24 -6.89 4.53
N LEU A 164 -8.31 -6.95 5.86
CA LEU A 164 -8.65 -5.82 6.71
C LEU A 164 -7.63 -5.71 7.84
N PHE A 165 -7.13 -4.49 8.06
CA PHE A 165 -6.17 -4.17 9.11
C PHE A 165 -6.62 -2.95 9.91
N ALA A 166 -6.02 -2.78 11.08
CA ALA A 166 -6.16 -1.57 11.89
C ALA A 166 -4.82 -0.82 11.87
N ALA A 167 -4.84 0.44 11.44
CA ALA A 167 -3.65 1.29 11.37
C ALA A 167 -3.97 2.67 11.95
N GLY A 168 -3.25 3.02 13.02
CA GLY A 168 -3.56 4.20 13.83
C GLY A 168 -5.01 4.23 14.29
N ASN A 169 -5.79 5.19 13.77
CA ASN A 169 -7.20 5.39 14.08
C ASN A 169 -8.15 5.01 12.92
N ARG A 170 -7.63 4.38 11.86
CA ARG A 170 -8.38 3.98 10.68
C ARG A 170 -8.41 2.46 10.56
N LEU A 171 -9.42 1.98 9.84
CA LEU A 171 -9.35 0.67 9.24
C LEU A 171 -8.73 0.82 7.85
N VAL A 172 -8.01 -0.22 7.43
CA VAL A 172 -7.35 -0.28 6.14
C VAL A 172 -7.81 -1.55 5.45
N SER A 173 -8.31 -1.44 4.23
CA SER A 173 -8.68 -2.62 3.44
C SER A 173 -7.89 -2.72 2.15
N ILE A 174 -7.51 -3.96 1.83
CA ILE A 174 -7.05 -4.35 0.50
C ILE A 174 -8.18 -5.15 -0.14
N GLU A 175 -8.63 -4.71 -1.31
CA GLU A 175 -9.58 -5.45 -2.11
C GLU A 175 -8.90 -6.57 -2.90
N LYS A 176 -9.68 -7.55 -3.36
CA LYS A 176 -9.24 -8.64 -4.24
C LYS A 176 -8.59 -8.14 -5.54
N SER A 177 -8.94 -6.94 -5.97
CA SER A 177 -8.35 -6.23 -7.12
C SER A 177 -6.97 -5.65 -6.82
N GLY A 178 -6.55 -5.64 -5.55
CA GLY A 178 -5.34 -4.95 -5.10
C GLY A 178 -5.53 -3.47 -4.78
N ASN A 179 -6.75 -2.95 -4.80
CA ASN A 179 -7.01 -1.56 -4.41
C ASN A 179 -6.95 -1.40 -2.90
N PHE A 180 -6.38 -0.27 -2.46
CA PHE A 180 -6.15 0.03 -1.06
C PHE A 180 -6.99 1.22 -0.59
N TYR A 181 -7.65 1.06 0.55
CA TYR A 181 -8.60 2.05 1.06
C TYR A 181 -8.40 2.32 2.55
N LEU A 182 -8.55 3.59 2.91
CA LEU A 182 -8.68 4.02 4.31
C LEU A 182 -10.16 4.16 4.65
N ILE A 183 -10.60 3.43 5.64
CA ILE A 183 -11.99 3.40 6.09
C ILE A 183 -12.09 4.12 7.44
N ASN A 184 -13.04 5.03 7.54
CA ASN A 184 -13.40 5.66 8.80
C ASN A 184 -14.25 4.69 9.63
N PRO A 185 -13.77 4.21 10.79
CA PRO A 185 -14.50 3.23 11.59
C PRO A 185 -15.80 3.79 12.21
N ALA A 186 -15.97 5.10 12.27
CA ALA A 186 -17.15 5.72 12.88
C ALA A 186 -18.40 5.62 12.01
N ASP A 187 -18.25 5.75 10.69
CA ASP A 187 -19.37 5.85 9.75
C ASP A 187 -19.22 4.99 8.48
N GLY A 188 -18.07 4.34 8.29
CA GLY A 188 -17.79 3.50 7.13
C GLY A 188 -17.49 4.29 5.86
N SER A 189 -17.35 5.61 5.93
CA SER A 189 -16.83 6.39 4.79
C SER A 189 -15.41 5.94 4.46
N TRP A 190 -15.09 5.92 3.17
CA TRP A 190 -13.82 5.39 2.68
C TRP A 190 -13.23 6.27 1.59
N GLU A 191 -11.91 6.21 1.46
CA GLU A 191 -11.15 6.84 0.40
C GLU A 191 -10.10 5.86 -0.12
N ARG A 192 -9.93 5.80 -1.45
CA ARG A 192 -8.83 5.05 -2.06
C ARG A 192 -7.55 5.83 -1.86
N THR A 193 -6.47 5.17 -1.45
CA THR A 193 -5.15 5.78 -1.37
C THR A 193 -4.10 4.87 -2.02
N GLY A 194 -2.99 5.48 -2.45
CA GLY A 194 -1.96 4.84 -3.26
C GLY A 194 -2.40 4.36 -4.65
N ASP A 195 -1.52 3.58 -5.26
CA ASP A 195 -1.62 3.19 -6.67
C ASP A 195 -2.72 2.15 -6.89
N PHE A 196 -3.34 2.20 -8.07
CA PHE A 196 -4.42 1.28 -8.41
C PHE A 196 -3.89 -0.16 -8.50
N ALA A 197 -4.62 -1.11 -7.91
CA ALA A 197 -4.29 -2.54 -7.92
C ALA A 197 -2.91 -2.93 -7.34
N ALA A 198 -2.18 -2.04 -6.70
CA ALA A 198 -0.79 -2.29 -6.30
C ALA A 198 -0.63 -3.41 -5.26
N TRP A 199 -1.68 -3.76 -4.50
CA TRP A 199 -1.68 -4.84 -3.50
C TRP A 199 -2.36 -6.12 -4.00
N ALA A 200 -2.48 -6.33 -5.31
CA ALA A 200 -3.19 -7.49 -5.89
C ALA A 200 -2.53 -8.84 -5.54
N ASP A 201 -1.25 -8.78 -5.17
CA ASP A 201 -0.45 -9.94 -4.80
C ASP A 201 -0.25 -10.09 -3.29
N THR A 202 -0.94 -9.31 -2.46
CA THR A 202 -0.77 -9.40 -1.01
C THR A 202 -1.28 -10.73 -0.48
N VAL A 203 -0.39 -11.51 0.15
CA VAL A 203 -0.69 -12.80 0.77
C VAL A 203 -0.87 -12.71 2.28
N ALA A 204 -0.06 -11.89 2.94
CA ALA A 204 -0.07 -11.70 4.38
C ALA A 204 0.32 -10.25 4.72
N GLY A 205 -0.09 -9.78 5.89
CA GLY A 205 0.29 -8.45 6.33
C GLY A 205 0.14 -8.22 7.83
N THR A 206 0.83 -7.19 8.33
CA THR A 206 0.75 -6.73 9.72
C THR A 206 1.07 -5.24 9.80
N VAL A 207 0.64 -4.56 10.87
CA VAL A 207 0.75 -3.10 10.99
C VAL A 207 1.61 -2.70 12.19
N LEU A 208 2.54 -1.77 11.96
CA LEU A 208 3.24 -1.00 13.00
C LEU A 208 2.85 0.47 12.91
N GLY A 209 1.95 0.93 13.78
CA GLY A 209 1.51 2.33 13.79
C GLY A 209 0.80 2.73 12.50
N GLN A 210 1.48 3.51 11.64
CA GLN A 210 1.00 3.98 10.33
C GLN A 210 1.68 3.25 9.16
N VAL A 211 2.45 2.19 9.43
CA VAL A 211 3.13 1.41 8.41
C VAL A 211 2.49 0.03 8.32
N LEU A 212 1.97 -0.32 7.16
CA LEU A 212 1.53 -1.67 6.85
C LEU A 212 2.67 -2.41 6.17
N TYR A 213 3.08 -3.54 6.73
CA TYR A 213 3.97 -4.48 6.07
C TYR A 213 3.15 -5.55 5.37
N THR A 214 3.35 -5.72 4.07
CA THR A 214 2.74 -6.81 3.29
C THR A 214 3.81 -7.71 2.71
N VAL A 215 3.51 -9.00 2.67
CA VAL A 215 4.21 -9.94 1.81
C VAL A 215 3.39 -10.10 0.53
N GLU A 216 4.06 -10.01 -0.61
CA GLU A 216 3.47 -10.21 -1.93
C GLU A 216 3.80 -11.62 -2.47
N LYS A 217 3.01 -12.14 -3.43
CA LYS A 217 3.19 -13.49 -4.00
C LYS A 217 4.56 -13.74 -4.63
N ASP A 218 5.23 -12.69 -5.11
CA ASP A 218 6.58 -12.77 -5.67
C ASP A 218 7.69 -12.87 -4.61
N GLY A 219 7.31 -12.83 -3.33
CA GLY A 219 8.20 -12.87 -2.18
C GLY A 219 8.77 -11.52 -1.77
N SER A 220 8.29 -10.43 -2.34
CA SER A 220 8.60 -9.08 -1.87
C SER A 220 7.97 -8.82 -0.49
N LEU A 221 8.75 -8.26 0.43
CA LEU A 221 8.25 -7.63 1.64
C LEU A 221 8.17 -6.13 1.38
N VAL A 222 7.00 -5.54 1.54
CA VAL A 222 6.72 -4.14 1.20
C VAL A 222 6.25 -3.40 2.45
N ALA A 223 6.89 -2.27 2.74
CA ALA A 223 6.40 -1.31 3.71
C ALA A 223 5.51 -0.28 2.99
N THR A 224 4.30 -0.08 3.51
CA THR A 224 3.34 0.88 2.99
C THR A 224 3.11 1.97 4.02
N ASP A 225 3.38 3.22 3.68
CA ASP A 225 2.85 4.36 4.45
C ASP A 225 1.34 4.41 4.25
N VAL A 226 0.59 4.13 5.31
CA VAL A 226 -0.86 3.95 5.22
C VAL A 226 -1.56 5.23 4.78
N ALA A 227 -1.09 6.40 5.21
CA ALA A 227 -1.74 7.67 4.90
C ALA A 227 -1.71 7.98 3.39
N SER A 228 -0.54 7.83 2.78
CA SER A 228 -0.33 8.10 1.35
C SER A 228 -0.56 6.91 0.44
N GLY A 229 -0.53 5.69 0.97
CA GLY A 229 -0.47 4.46 0.19
C GLY A 229 0.87 4.26 -0.53
N THR A 230 1.90 5.04 -0.18
CA THR A 230 3.23 4.90 -0.78
C THR A 230 3.84 3.58 -0.36
N ARG A 231 4.28 2.80 -1.36
CA ARG A 231 4.89 1.48 -1.18
C ARG A 231 6.39 1.55 -1.36
N GLU A 232 7.14 0.96 -0.45
CA GLU A 232 8.59 0.81 -0.50
C GLU A 232 8.92 -0.68 -0.33
N PRO A 233 9.56 -1.34 -1.30
CA PRO A 233 10.12 -2.68 -1.11
C PRO A 233 11.22 -2.62 -0.04
N VAL A 234 11.06 -3.44 1.00
CA VAL A 234 11.96 -3.51 2.15
C VAL A 234 12.52 -4.91 2.36
N GLY A 235 12.31 -5.85 1.44
CA GLY A 235 12.89 -7.19 1.54
C GLY A 235 12.42 -8.09 0.43
N ALA A 236 13.08 -9.24 0.29
CA ALA A 236 12.75 -10.25 -0.70
C ALA A 236 12.96 -11.68 -0.14
N GLY A 237 12.41 -12.69 -0.83
CA GLY A 237 12.50 -14.09 -0.43
C GLY A 237 11.46 -14.52 0.61
N PHE A 238 10.31 -13.84 0.65
CA PHE A 238 9.18 -14.13 1.54
C PHE A 238 8.03 -14.87 0.81
N ASP A 239 8.28 -15.47 -0.35
CA ASP A 239 7.28 -16.09 -1.24
C ASP A 239 6.54 -17.29 -0.63
N ASP A 240 7.11 -17.88 0.42
CA ASP A 240 6.56 -18.98 1.21
C ASP A 240 5.81 -18.53 2.47
N VAL A 241 5.73 -17.23 2.76
CA VAL A 241 5.14 -16.76 4.02
C VAL A 241 3.62 -16.86 4.01
N GLN A 242 3.07 -17.45 5.07
CA GLN A 242 1.62 -17.59 5.27
C GLN A 242 1.08 -16.63 6.32
N PHE A 243 1.86 -16.38 7.37
CA PHE A 243 1.47 -15.49 8.46
C PHE A 243 2.57 -14.47 8.74
N LEU A 244 2.16 -13.23 8.97
CA LEU A 244 3.02 -12.14 9.35
C LEU A 244 2.50 -11.50 10.64
N PHE A 245 3.39 -11.26 11.59
CA PHE A 245 3.08 -10.76 12.92
C PHE A 245 4.02 -9.62 13.30
N LEU A 246 3.54 -8.78 14.20
CA LEU A 246 4.36 -7.76 14.84
C LEU A 246 4.20 -7.87 16.35
N ALA A 247 5.18 -8.48 17.02
CA ALA A 247 5.17 -8.65 18.46
C ALA A 247 6.40 -7.98 19.07
N ASN A 248 6.22 -7.08 20.04
CA ASN A 248 7.32 -6.32 20.67
C ASN A 248 8.22 -5.57 19.66
N ASN A 249 7.61 -4.96 18.63
CA ASN A 249 8.31 -4.31 17.50
C ASN A 249 9.20 -5.25 16.68
N LEU A 250 9.05 -6.57 16.82
CA LEU A 250 9.72 -7.57 16.01
C LEU A 250 8.78 -8.03 14.90
N LEU A 251 9.19 -7.78 13.65
CA LEU A 251 8.51 -8.34 12.49
C LEU A 251 8.90 -9.82 12.40
N CYS A 252 7.91 -10.69 12.43
CA CYS A 252 8.11 -12.13 12.44
C CYS A 252 7.01 -12.82 11.64
N GLY A 253 7.21 -14.08 11.29
CA GLY A 253 6.24 -14.81 10.49
C GLY A 253 6.44 -16.31 10.54
N ILE A 254 5.53 -16.99 9.85
CA ILE A 254 5.54 -18.44 9.67
C ILE A 254 5.47 -18.71 8.17
N ASP A 255 6.42 -19.49 7.67
CA ASP A 255 6.44 -19.95 6.28
C ASP A 255 5.58 -21.21 6.06
N ALA A 256 5.36 -21.59 4.80
CA ALA A 256 4.53 -22.71 4.41
C ALA A 256 5.06 -24.07 4.88
N ASP A 257 6.35 -24.16 5.20
CA ASP A 257 6.98 -25.34 5.80
C ASP A 257 6.84 -25.33 7.34
N GLY A 258 6.15 -24.33 7.91
CA GLY A 258 5.94 -24.19 9.34
C GLY A 258 7.19 -23.76 10.09
N ASN A 259 8.15 -23.09 9.45
CA ASN A 259 9.28 -22.48 10.15
C ASN A 259 8.91 -21.08 10.63
N PHE A 260 9.20 -20.80 11.90
CA PHE A 260 9.13 -19.46 12.45
C PHE A 260 10.39 -18.67 12.11
N PHE A 261 10.24 -17.39 11.81
CA PHE A 261 11.37 -16.50 11.50
C PHE A 261 11.17 -15.09 12.04
N HIS A 262 12.27 -14.37 12.20
CA HIS A 262 12.30 -12.91 12.29
C HIS A 262 12.64 -12.33 10.93
N ALA A 263 11.96 -11.26 10.56
CA ALA A 263 12.42 -10.36 9.54
C ALA A 263 13.24 -9.27 10.23
N ALA A 264 14.54 -9.21 9.96
CA ALA A 264 15.41 -8.17 10.47
C ALA A 264 16.19 -7.52 9.32
N ALA A 265 16.45 -6.22 9.43
CA ALA A 265 17.34 -5.53 8.51
C ALA A 265 18.71 -6.23 8.53
N GLY A 266 19.16 -6.71 7.37
CA GLY A 266 20.43 -7.40 7.25
C GLY A 266 21.58 -6.51 7.73
N ALA A 267 22.44 -7.03 8.60
CA ALA A 267 23.79 -6.51 8.71
C ALA A 267 24.49 -6.81 7.38
N GLU A 268 25.14 -5.79 6.79
CA GLU A 268 25.88 -5.90 5.53
C GLU A 268 26.66 -7.22 5.42
N SER A 269 26.26 -8.08 4.49
CA SER A 269 27.19 -8.93 3.76
C SER A 269 27.52 -8.20 2.46
N ALA A 270 28.49 -7.29 2.55
CA ALA A 270 29.08 -6.62 1.40
C ALA A 270 29.84 -7.64 0.54
N GLU A 271 29.14 -8.34 -0.35
CA GLU A 271 29.71 -8.96 -1.54
C GLU A 271 28.61 -9.24 -2.58
N ALA A 272 28.09 -8.17 -3.18
CA ALA A 272 27.47 -8.24 -4.50
C ALA A 272 27.91 -7.00 -5.29
N ALA A 273 28.52 -7.26 -6.44
CA ALA A 273 29.23 -6.29 -7.25
C ALA A 273 28.38 -5.04 -7.55
N VAL A 274 29.03 -3.89 -7.38
CA VAL A 274 28.56 -2.59 -7.86
C VAL A 274 28.28 -2.68 -9.36
N PRO A 275 27.04 -2.48 -9.86
CA PRO A 275 26.90 -2.04 -11.23
C PRO A 275 27.30 -0.57 -11.24
N VAL A 276 28.41 -0.31 -11.94
CA VAL A 276 28.87 1.02 -12.31
C VAL A 276 27.68 1.78 -12.88
N ALA A 277 27.40 2.95 -12.31
CA ALA A 277 26.41 3.89 -12.79
C ALA A 277 26.70 4.21 -14.28
N ALA A 278 25.90 3.62 -15.16
CA ALA A 278 25.67 4.13 -16.48
C ALA A 278 24.35 4.91 -16.40
N THR A 279 24.43 6.21 -16.62
CA THR A 279 23.28 7.03 -17.02
C THR A 279 22.75 6.46 -18.34
N SER A 280 21.81 5.52 -18.26
CA SER A 280 21.09 5.00 -19.42
C SER A 280 19.95 5.97 -19.73
N ALA A 281 19.89 6.42 -20.98
CA ALA A 281 18.72 7.11 -21.53
C ALA A 281 17.44 6.27 -21.28
N PRO A 282 16.25 6.90 -21.19
CA PRO A 282 15.00 6.15 -21.05
C PRO A 282 14.88 5.13 -22.18
N SER A 283 14.78 3.84 -21.84
CA SER A 283 14.63 2.75 -22.81
C SER A 283 13.19 2.26 -22.81
N THR A 284 12.60 2.08 -24.00
CA THR A 284 11.24 1.53 -24.11
C THR A 284 11.20 0.01 -24.01
N ALA A 285 12.34 -0.67 -24.08
CA ALA A 285 12.41 -2.13 -23.99
C ALA A 285 12.06 -2.63 -22.57
N GLU A 286 12.46 -1.87 -21.55
CA GLU A 286 12.10 -2.14 -20.16
C GLU A 286 10.61 -1.86 -19.90
N ASP A 287 10.08 -0.79 -20.50
CA ASP A 287 8.68 -0.41 -20.40
C ASP A 287 7.76 -1.44 -21.09
N GLU A 288 8.14 -1.93 -22.27
CA GLU A 288 7.42 -2.99 -23.00
C GLU A 288 7.44 -4.32 -22.25
N ALA A 289 8.56 -4.66 -21.61
CA ALA A 289 8.68 -5.88 -20.80
C ALA A 289 7.73 -5.88 -19.58
N LYS A 290 7.32 -4.69 -19.12
CA LYS A 290 6.39 -4.49 -18.00
C LYS A 290 4.93 -4.29 -18.43
N ASN A 291 4.65 -4.35 -19.74
CA ASN A 291 3.33 -4.04 -20.26
C ASN A 291 2.23 -4.92 -19.64
N ASP A 292 1.24 -4.28 -19.01
CA ASP A 292 -0.04 -4.86 -18.65
C ASP A 292 -1.12 -4.34 -19.61
N PRO A 293 -1.66 -5.19 -20.51
CA PRO A 293 -2.69 -4.77 -21.47
C PRO A 293 -3.95 -4.20 -20.84
N ALA A 294 -4.36 -4.68 -19.66
CA ALA A 294 -5.53 -4.16 -18.96
C ALA A 294 -5.26 -2.74 -18.43
N ARG A 295 -4.07 -2.53 -17.85
CA ARG A 295 -3.63 -1.22 -17.39
C ARG A 295 -3.43 -0.24 -18.54
N ALA A 296 -2.81 -0.69 -19.62
CA ALA A 296 -2.67 0.07 -20.85
C ALA A 296 -4.02 0.56 -21.37
N GLY A 297 -5.05 -0.29 -21.36
CA GLY A 297 -6.43 0.10 -21.68
C GLY A 297 -6.97 1.19 -20.74
N ALA A 298 -6.86 0.99 -19.43
CA ALA A 298 -7.35 1.96 -18.42
C ALA A 298 -6.65 3.33 -18.53
N LEU A 299 -5.32 3.34 -18.67
CA LEU A 299 -4.54 4.56 -18.83
C LEU A 299 -4.84 5.26 -20.16
N THR A 300 -5.14 4.49 -21.22
CA THR A 300 -5.58 5.07 -22.50
C THR A 300 -6.89 5.85 -22.32
N PHE A 301 -7.87 5.30 -21.60
CA PHE A 301 -9.11 6.03 -21.29
C PHE A 301 -8.87 7.25 -20.39
N GLN A 302 -7.94 7.15 -19.43
CA GLN A 302 -7.57 8.28 -18.58
C GLN A 302 -6.88 9.40 -19.38
N PHE A 303 -6.03 9.02 -20.35
CA PHE A 303 -5.33 9.93 -21.25
C PHE A 303 -6.28 10.72 -22.15
N MET A 304 -7.43 10.13 -22.50
CA MET A 304 -8.43 10.79 -23.33
C MET A 304 -9.01 12.05 -22.68
N GLY A 305 -9.37 13.02 -23.53
CA GLY A 305 -9.98 14.28 -23.12
C GLY A 305 -9.10 15.49 -23.44
N GLN A 306 -9.44 16.60 -22.80
CA GLN A 306 -8.75 17.88 -22.99
C GLN A 306 -7.78 18.14 -21.85
N TRP A 307 -6.63 18.67 -22.22
CA TRP A 307 -5.52 18.97 -21.35
C TRP A 307 -4.97 20.36 -21.71
N VAL A 308 -4.56 21.12 -20.71
CA VAL A 308 -3.91 22.43 -20.86
C VAL A 308 -2.53 22.37 -20.23
N GLY A 309 -1.56 23.08 -20.80
CA GLY A 309 -0.20 23.07 -20.26
C GLY A 309 -0.18 23.58 -18.81
N ASP A 310 0.62 22.90 -17.98
CA ASP A 310 0.76 23.21 -16.56
C ASP A 310 2.19 23.63 -16.25
N THR A 311 2.37 24.87 -15.81
CA THR A 311 3.70 25.40 -15.48
C THR A 311 4.04 25.25 -14.00
N ALA A 312 3.06 24.88 -13.16
CA ALA A 312 3.27 24.76 -11.71
C ALA A 312 4.41 23.79 -11.34
N PRO A 313 4.58 22.62 -12.00
CA PRO A 313 5.72 21.74 -11.72
C PRO A 313 7.08 22.36 -12.05
N LEU A 314 7.17 23.11 -13.15
CA LEU A 314 8.42 23.78 -13.56
C LEU A 314 8.82 24.89 -12.61
N GLU A 315 7.85 25.64 -12.07
CA GLU A 315 8.15 26.72 -11.13
C GLU A 315 8.66 26.24 -9.77
N GLN A 316 8.60 24.93 -9.51
CA GLN A 316 9.16 24.28 -8.33
C GLN A 316 10.54 23.66 -8.59
N ASP A 317 10.97 23.56 -9.86
CA ASP A 317 12.25 22.96 -10.23
C ASP A 317 13.43 23.92 -9.92
N PRO A 318 14.39 23.51 -9.06
CA PRO A 318 15.57 24.31 -8.73
C PRO A 318 16.42 24.74 -9.94
N GLU A 319 16.54 23.90 -10.97
CA GLU A 319 17.27 24.26 -12.19
C GLU A 319 16.50 25.29 -13.01
N PHE A 320 15.18 25.14 -13.10
CA PHE A 320 14.33 26.12 -13.76
C PHE A 320 14.37 27.48 -13.06
N LEU A 321 14.36 27.51 -11.72
CA LEU A 321 14.51 28.73 -10.93
C LEU A 321 15.87 29.41 -11.17
N LYS A 322 16.95 28.61 -11.28
CA LYS A 322 18.29 29.11 -11.63
C LYS A 322 18.33 29.71 -13.05
N GLN A 323 17.67 29.07 -14.01
CA GLN A 323 17.55 29.58 -15.39
C GLN A 323 16.68 30.83 -15.45
N LYS A 324 15.58 30.90 -14.67
CA LYS A 324 14.69 32.06 -14.56
C LYS A 324 15.43 33.28 -14.02
N ALA A 325 16.34 33.08 -13.06
CA ALA A 325 17.21 34.14 -12.56
C ALA A 325 18.27 34.59 -13.58
N ALA A 326 18.80 33.66 -14.38
CA ALA A 326 19.86 33.95 -15.36
C ALA A 326 19.36 34.56 -16.67
N ALA A 327 18.16 34.18 -17.13
CA ALA A 327 17.58 34.60 -18.42
C ALA A 327 16.05 34.73 -18.35
N PRO A 328 15.53 35.72 -17.58
CA PRO A 328 14.10 35.83 -17.27
C PRO A 328 13.22 35.98 -18.52
N GLU A 329 13.66 36.72 -19.55
CA GLU A 329 12.88 36.89 -20.78
C GLU A 329 12.75 35.62 -21.62
N MET A 330 13.77 34.75 -21.62
CA MET A 330 13.70 33.47 -22.32
C MET A 330 12.81 32.48 -21.57
N VAL A 331 12.92 32.44 -20.24
CA VAL A 331 12.08 31.57 -19.42
C VAL A 331 10.61 31.99 -19.49
N GLN A 332 10.32 33.30 -19.49
CA GLN A 332 8.96 33.79 -19.64
C GLN A 332 8.34 33.35 -20.97
N LYS A 333 9.08 33.40 -22.08
CA LYS A 333 8.60 32.88 -23.37
C LYS A 333 8.25 31.39 -23.33
N VAL A 334 8.99 30.59 -22.56
CA VAL A 334 8.70 29.14 -22.38
C VAL A 334 7.44 28.94 -21.53
N ILE A 335 7.26 29.74 -20.47
CA ILE A 335 6.05 29.73 -19.64
C ILE A 335 4.82 30.09 -20.47
N ASP A 336 4.90 31.21 -21.21
CA ASP A 336 3.80 31.69 -22.06
C ASP A 336 3.45 30.65 -23.14
N LEU A 337 4.46 30.03 -23.74
CA LEU A 337 4.28 28.94 -24.69
C LEU A 337 3.49 27.79 -24.05
N MET A 338 3.94 27.29 -22.90
CA MET A 338 3.30 26.15 -22.22
C MET A 338 1.88 26.46 -21.75
N GLN A 339 1.64 27.65 -21.19
CA GLN A 339 0.28 28.07 -20.79
C GLN A 339 -0.67 28.18 -21.98
N GLY A 340 -0.14 28.51 -23.16
CA GLY A 340 -0.87 28.54 -24.43
C GLY A 340 -1.06 27.17 -25.09
N MET A 341 -0.50 26.09 -24.53
CA MET A 341 -0.64 24.73 -25.08
C MET A 341 -1.95 24.09 -24.62
N LYS A 342 -2.67 23.52 -25.58
CA LYS A 342 -3.79 22.61 -25.33
C LYS A 342 -3.55 21.31 -26.06
N MET A 343 -3.87 20.20 -25.42
CA MET A 343 -3.82 18.88 -26.00
C MET A 343 -5.21 18.26 -25.92
N SER A 344 -5.70 17.74 -27.03
CA SER A 344 -6.95 17.00 -27.10
C SER A 344 -6.65 15.59 -27.59
N VAL A 345 -6.98 14.61 -26.77
CA VAL A 345 -6.72 13.19 -27.06
C VAL A 345 -8.04 12.48 -27.29
N THR A 346 -8.19 11.87 -28.47
CA THR A 346 -9.33 11.02 -28.83
C THR A 346 -8.82 9.64 -29.30
N LEU A 347 -9.75 8.75 -29.68
CA LEU A 347 -9.38 7.48 -30.33
C LEU A 347 -8.80 7.71 -31.74
N ASP A 348 -9.13 8.82 -32.39
CA ASP A 348 -8.66 9.16 -33.73
C ASP A 348 -7.26 9.79 -33.72
N GLY A 349 -6.75 10.17 -32.55
CA GLY A 349 -5.40 10.68 -32.39
C GLY A 349 -5.24 11.80 -31.35
N VAL A 350 -4.03 12.33 -31.28
CA VAL A 350 -3.66 13.48 -30.45
C VAL A 350 -3.65 14.74 -31.30
N THR A 351 -4.35 15.76 -30.83
CA THR A 351 -4.35 17.10 -31.43
C THR A 351 -3.69 18.07 -30.47
N MET A 352 -2.76 18.89 -30.97
CA MET A 352 -2.09 19.93 -30.20
C MET A 352 -2.50 21.30 -30.73
N GLU A 353 -2.86 22.22 -29.85
CA GLU A 353 -3.04 23.64 -30.17
C GLU A 353 -2.00 24.43 -29.38
N VAL A 354 -1.22 25.25 -30.07
CA VAL A 354 -0.20 26.11 -29.45
C VAL A 354 -0.42 27.52 -29.97
N MET A 355 -0.73 28.46 -29.06
CA MET A 355 -0.94 29.87 -29.41
C MET A 355 -2.02 30.08 -30.51
N GLY A 356 -3.05 29.23 -30.53
CA GLY A 356 -4.15 29.28 -31.50
C GLY A 356 -3.90 28.58 -32.83
N GLU A 357 -2.67 28.08 -33.06
CA GLU A 357 -2.37 27.22 -34.21
C GLU A 357 -2.59 25.75 -33.83
N LYS A 358 -3.36 25.04 -34.64
CA LYS A 358 -3.77 23.65 -34.39
C LYS A 358 -3.01 22.68 -35.29
N ALA A 359 -2.50 21.61 -34.70
CA ALA A 359 -1.79 20.53 -35.36
C ALA A 359 -2.40 19.16 -34.98
N GLY A 360 -2.58 18.27 -35.96
CA GLY A 360 -3.22 16.96 -35.79
C GLY A 360 -4.67 16.90 -36.31
N PRO A 361 -5.43 15.81 -36.03
CA PRO A 361 -5.05 14.70 -35.16
C PRO A 361 -3.89 13.88 -35.73
N PHE A 362 -2.97 13.49 -34.86
CA PHE A 362 -1.91 12.53 -35.14
C PHE A 362 -2.29 11.20 -34.52
N GLY A 363 -2.37 10.14 -35.33
CA GLY A 363 -2.60 8.80 -34.85
C GLY A 363 -1.49 8.35 -33.89
N TYR A 364 -1.86 7.56 -32.89
CA TYR A 364 -0.92 6.91 -31.98
C TYR A 364 -1.32 5.46 -31.76
N SER A 365 -0.35 4.65 -31.37
CA SER A 365 -0.56 3.28 -30.89
C SER A 365 -0.08 3.17 -29.45
N VAL A 366 -0.79 2.38 -28.66
CA VAL A 366 -0.37 2.05 -27.29
C VAL A 366 0.66 0.94 -27.39
N VAL A 367 1.86 1.23 -26.92
CA VAL A 367 2.99 0.30 -26.92
C VAL A 367 3.03 -0.50 -25.63
N ALA A 368 2.87 0.20 -24.50
CA ALA A 368 2.84 -0.41 -23.18
C ALA A 368 2.01 0.44 -22.21
N GLY A 369 1.48 -0.19 -21.17
CA GLY A 369 0.97 0.53 -20.01
C GLY A 369 1.20 -0.27 -18.74
N TYR A 370 1.72 0.39 -17.72
CA TYR A 370 2.05 -0.19 -16.42
C TYR A 370 2.14 0.93 -15.39
N ASP A 371 1.83 0.65 -14.12
CA ASP A 371 1.79 1.66 -13.06
C ASP A 371 0.98 2.89 -13.49
N ASP A 372 1.52 4.10 -13.38
CA ASP A 372 0.93 5.33 -13.93
C ASP A 372 1.58 5.77 -15.24
N THR A 373 2.21 4.84 -15.96
CA THR A 373 2.91 5.12 -17.20
C THR A 373 2.21 4.48 -18.39
N LEU A 374 1.85 5.32 -19.36
CA LEU A 374 1.40 4.89 -20.68
C LEU A 374 2.48 5.24 -21.71
N VAL A 375 2.97 4.23 -22.43
CA VAL A 375 3.89 4.44 -23.55
C VAL A 375 3.10 4.37 -24.84
N ILE A 376 3.17 5.45 -25.61
CA ILE A 376 2.57 5.52 -26.94
C ILE A 376 3.63 5.73 -28.00
N GLU A 377 3.36 5.28 -29.21
CA GLU A 377 4.13 5.57 -30.41
C GLU A 377 3.25 6.37 -31.38
N ASN A 378 3.76 7.49 -31.90
CA ASN A 378 3.02 8.25 -32.90
C ASN A 378 3.11 7.54 -34.26
N ASN A 379 1.95 7.30 -34.88
CA ASN A 379 1.86 6.55 -36.12
C ASN A 379 2.05 7.44 -37.37
N ASP A 380 1.84 8.75 -37.23
CA ASP A 380 1.91 9.73 -38.31
C ASP A 380 2.31 11.15 -37.82
N GLY A 381 2.35 12.10 -38.75
CA GLY A 381 2.73 13.48 -38.46
C GLY A 381 4.24 13.72 -38.32
N PRO A 382 4.64 14.91 -37.88
CA PRO A 382 6.05 15.30 -37.79
C PRO A 382 6.86 14.53 -36.74
N LYS A 383 6.18 13.74 -35.90
CA LYS A 383 6.79 12.89 -34.86
C LYS A 383 6.52 11.40 -35.09
N GLN A 384 6.22 10.98 -36.32
CA GLN A 384 6.01 9.56 -36.65
C GLN A 384 7.18 8.69 -36.18
N GLY A 385 6.87 7.58 -35.52
CA GLY A 385 7.84 6.63 -34.94
C GLY A 385 8.48 7.11 -33.64
N ILE A 386 8.21 8.35 -33.20
CA ILE A 386 8.65 8.83 -31.88
C ILE A 386 7.72 8.25 -30.82
N ARG A 387 8.35 7.71 -29.78
CA ARG A 387 7.67 7.20 -28.60
C ARG A 387 7.64 8.25 -27.51
N SER A 388 6.51 8.30 -26.81
CA SER A 388 6.30 9.18 -25.68
C SER A 388 5.88 8.36 -24.47
N ARG A 389 6.51 8.64 -23.34
CA ARG A 389 6.09 8.17 -22.03
C ARG A 389 5.16 9.22 -21.42
N ILE A 390 3.94 8.80 -21.09
CA ILE A 390 2.93 9.62 -20.44
C ILE A 390 2.81 9.13 -19.00
N VAL A 391 3.27 9.93 -18.06
CA VAL A 391 3.24 9.62 -16.63
C VAL A 391 2.10 10.40 -16.00
N PHE A 392 1.13 9.71 -15.41
CA PHE A 392 0.02 10.34 -14.69
C PHE A 392 0.42 10.57 -13.24
N SER A 393 0.37 11.82 -12.78
CA SER A 393 0.55 12.11 -11.36
C SER A 393 -0.78 11.96 -10.60
N ASP A 394 -1.89 12.24 -11.28
CA ASP A 394 -3.25 11.99 -10.82
C ASP A 394 -4.22 12.01 -12.03
N PRO A 395 -5.55 11.81 -11.86
CA PRO A 395 -6.51 11.82 -12.97
C PRO A 395 -6.62 13.15 -13.74
N LYS A 396 -6.06 14.23 -13.19
CA LYS A 396 -6.08 15.59 -13.71
C LYS A 396 -4.69 16.11 -14.08
N HIS A 397 -3.59 15.44 -13.76
CA HIS A 397 -2.24 15.90 -14.08
C HIS A 397 -1.42 14.80 -14.74
N LEU A 398 -0.73 15.15 -15.82
CA LEU A 398 0.18 14.24 -16.50
C LEU A 398 1.44 14.95 -16.98
N GLN A 399 2.47 14.14 -17.19
CA GLN A 399 3.75 14.51 -17.77
C GLN A 399 3.96 13.71 -19.05
N VAL A 400 4.27 14.37 -20.15
CA VAL A 400 4.62 13.75 -21.43
C VAL A 400 6.12 13.90 -21.64
N ILE A 401 6.82 12.79 -21.81
CA ILE A 401 8.27 12.73 -21.99
C ILE A 401 8.53 12.03 -23.32
N GLU A 402 9.17 12.71 -24.26
CA GLU A 402 9.63 12.06 -25.49
C GLU A 402 10.82 11.16 -25.17
N VAL A 403 10.77 9.92 -25.66
CA VAL A 403 11.83 8.94 -25.44
C VAL A 403 12.91 9.15 -26.50
N THR A 404 13.56 10.30 -26.43
CA THR A 404 14.71 10.70 -27.26
C THR A 404 15.85 11.19 -26.36
N PRO A 405 17.12 11.16 -26.83
CA PRO A 405 18.25 11.66 -26.04
C PRO A 405 18.10 13.13 -25.62
N GLU A 406 17.36 13.93 -26.40
CA GLU A 406 17.07 15.35 -26.14
C GLU A 406 15.67 15.60 -25.56
N GLY A 407 14.95 14.53 -25.20
CA GLY A 407 13.55 14.57 -24.80
C GLY A 407 13.31 15.48 -23.60
N LYS A 408 12.47 16.50 -23.79
CA LYS A 408 12.04 17.41 -22.71
C LYS A 408 10.67 17.00 -22.20
N ALA A 409 10.52 17.00 -20.87
CA ALA A 409 9.23 16.79 -20.24
C ALA A 409 8.30 18.00 -20.47
N MET A 410 7.06 17.71 -20.83
CA MET A 410 5.97 18.67 -20.88
C MET A 410 4.92 18.26 -19.85
N PHE A 411 4.36 19.23 -19.13
CA PHE A 411 3.38 18.99 -18.09
C PHE A 411 2.02 19.53 -18.51
N PHE A 412 0.96 18.78 -18.20
CA PHE A 412 -0.40 19.13 -18.54
C PHE A 412 -1.34 18.85 -17.38
N LYS A 413 -2.45 19.58 -17.35
CA LYS A 413 -3.57 19.33 -16.47
C LYS A 413 -4.92 19.37 -17.17
N LYS A 414 -5.93 18.69 -16.63
CA LYS A 414 -7.31 18.83 -17.08
C LYS A 414 -7.83 20.24 -16.72
N PRO A 415 -8.57 20.90 -17.63
CA PRO A 415 -9.11 22.25 -17.41
C PRO A 415 -10.14 22.32 -16.28
#